data_AF-A0A558H9A8-F1
#
_entry.id   AF-A0A558H9A8-F1
#
_cell.length_a   1.000
_cell.length_b   1.000
_cell.length_c   1.000
_cell.angle_alpha   90.00
_cell.angle_beta   90.00
_cell.angle_gamma   90.00
#
_symmetry.space_group_name_H-M   'P 1'
#
loop_
_entity.id
_entity.type
_entity.pdbx_description
1 polymer ?
#
loop_
_entity_poly.entity_id
_entity_poly.type
_entity_poly.pdbx_seq_one_letter_code
_entity_poly.pdbx_strand_id
1 'polypeptide(L)' 'MFTITSYIAGVKDRFTKEEKGATMVEYGIMVAFIALLVLAAVTLLGPQIANLFTRVDAAI' A
#
# COMPACT_ATOMS: atom_id res chain seq x y z
N MET A 1 4.65 38.66 25.74
CA MET A 1 3.50 39.23 25.00
C MET A 1 3.20 38.28 23.85
N PHE A 2 2.10 37.54 23.92
CA PHE A 2 1.73 36.62 22.85
C PHE A 2 1.19 37.44 21.68
N THR A 3 1.99 37.57 20.62
CA THR A 3 1.63 38.39 19.46
C THR A 3 0.66 37.63 18.57
N ILE A 4 -0.43 38.28 18.14
CA ILE A 4 -1.52 37.73 17.30
C ILE A 4 -0.99 37.01 16.04
N THR A 5 0.19 37.40 15.55
CA THR A 5 0.90 36.73 14.45
C THR A 5 1.25 35.27 14.72
N SER A 6 1.60 34.86 15.95
CA SER A 6 1.94 33.46 16.24
C SER A 6 0.72 32.55 16.26
N TYR A 7 -0.44 33.07 16.67
CA TYR A 7 -1.70 32.34 16.64
C TYR A 7 -2.15 32.05 15.20
N ILE A 8 -2.11 33.06 14.33
CA ILE A 8 -2.45 32.92 12.91
C ILE A 8 -1.43 32.04 12.18
N ALA A 9 -0.14 32.16 12.51
CA ALA A 9 0.91 31.31 11.95
C ALA A 9 0.73 29.83 12.31
N GLY A 10 0.36 29.51 13.56
CA GLY A 10 0.12 28.13 13.98
C GLY A 10 -1.11 27.49 13.32
N VAL A 11 -2.17 28.28 13.08
CA VAL A 11 -3.34 27.83 12.33
C VAL A 11 -2.98 27.61 10.86
N LYS A 12 -2.30 28.56 10.22
CA LYS A 12 -1.86 28.45 8.83
C LYS A 12 -0.96 27.23 8.62
N ASP A 13 0.04 27.01 9.48
CA ASP A 13 0.99 25.90 9.36
C ASP A 13 0.30 24.54 9.46
N ARG A 14 -0.78 24.43 10.27
CA ARG A 14 -1.58 23.21 10.40
C ARG A 14 -2.41 22.89 9.16
N PHE A 15 -2.96 23.91 8.50
CA PHE A 15 -3.71 23.74 7.25
C PHE A 15 -2.80 23.58 6.01
N THR A 16 -1.59 24.14 6.00
CA THR A 16 -0.63 23.94 4.89
C THR A 16 0.23 22.69 5.02
N LYS A 17 0.27 22.03 6.19
CA LYS A 17 1.03 20.77 6.38
C LYS A 17 0.31 19.50 5.94
N GLU A 18 -1.00 19.57 5.63
CA GLU A 18 -1.79 18.37 5.30
C GLU A 18 -1.58 17.86 3.87
N GLU A 19 -0.92 18.61 2.97
CA GLU A 19 -0.72 18.19 1.58
C GLU A 19 0.58 17.41 1.33
N LYS A 20 0.84 16.38 2.14
CA LYS A 20 1.77 15.30 1.78
C LYS A 20 1.20 13.90 1.98
N GLY A 21 -0.11 13.78 2.21
CA GLY A 21 -0.82 12.57 1.85
C GLY A 21 -1.13 12.69 0.38
N ALA A 22 -0.32 12.08 -0.50
CA ALA A 22 -0.71 11.96 -1.91
C ALA A 22 -2.14 11.40 -1.94
N THR A 23 -2.99 12.05 -2.73
CA THR A 23 -4.44 11.84 -2.80
C THR A 23 -4.73 10.34 -2.69
N MET A 24 -5.64 9.91 -1.80
CA MET A 24 -5.90 8.48 -1.52
C MET A 24 -6.05 7.60 -2.78
N VAL A 25 -6.44 8.22 -3.90
CA VAL A 25 -6.55 7.62 -5.22
C VAL A 25 -5.21 7.16 -5.83
N GLU A 26 -4.14 7.94 -5.68
CA GLU A 26 -2.83 7.64 -6.31
C GLU A 26 -2.19 6.39 -5.69
N TYR A 27 -2.16 6.34 -4.36
CA TYR A 27 -1.71 5.14 -3.66
C TYR A 27 -2.67 3.97 -3.86
N GLY A 28 -3.98 4.23 -4.01
CA GLY A 28 -4.98 3.20 -4.30
C GLY A 28 -4.72 2.46 -5.61
N ILE A 29 -4.34 3.19 -6.67
CA ILE A 29 -4.03 2.58 -7.98
C ILE A 29 -2.74 1.76 -7.94
N MET A 30 -1.70 2.23 -7.24
CA MET A 30 -0.47 1.45 -7.08
C MET A 30 -0.71 0.11 -6.37
N VAL A 31 -1.50 0.13 -5.29
CA VAL A 31 -1.87 -1.08 -4.55
C VAL A 31 -2.73 -2.02 -5.41
N ALA A 32 -3.67 -1.49 -6.19
CA ALA A 32 -4.49 -2.28 -7.11
C ALA A 32 -3.64 -3.00 -8.17
N PHE A 33 -2.63 -2.34 -8.72
CA PHE A 33 -1.71 -2.97 -9.67
C PHE A 33 -0.89 -4.10 -9.04
N ILE A 34 -0.37 -3.90 -7.83
CA ILE A 34 0.37 -4.96 -7.10
C ILE A 34 -0.56 -6.13 -6.78
N ALA A 35 -1.82 -5.86 -6.39
CA ALA A 35 -2.80 -6.91 -6.12
C ALA A 35 -3.06 -7.79 -7.36
N LEU A 36 -3.16 -7.19 -8.55
CA LEU A 36 -3.30 -7.94 -9.81
C LEU A 36 -2.07 -8.81 -10.11
N LEU A 37 -0.86 -8.29 -9.86
CA LEU A 37 0.38 -9.07 -10.03
C LEU A 37 0.44 -10.26 -9.09
N VAL A 38 0.10 -10.06 -7.81
CA VAL A 38 0.08 -11.15 -6.82
C VAL A 38 -0.99 -12.18 -7.18
N LEU A 39 -2.17 -11.73 -7.63
CA LEU A 39 -3.24 -12.62 -8.09
C LEU A 39 -2.76 -13.49 -9.25
N ALA A 40 -2.13 -12.91 -10.27
CA ALA A 40 -1.58 -13.64 -11.41
C ALA A 40 -0.46 -14.63 -10.99
N ALA A 41 0.41 -14.23 -10.06
CA ALA A 41 1.45 -15.11 -9.55
C ALA A 41 0.86 -16.33 -8.83
N VAL A 42 -0.14 -16.13 -7.96
CA VAL A 42 -0.78 -17.23 -7.22
C VAL A 42 -1.56 -18.16 -8.15
N THR A 43 -2.27 -17.63 -9.15
CA THR A 43 -3.04 -18.48 -10.08
C THR A 43 -2.14 -19.35 -10.96
N LEU A 44 -0.98 -18.84 -11.38
CA LEU A 44 -0.04 -19.58 -12.23
C LEU A 44 0.87 -20.51 -11.43
N LEU A 45 1.43 -20.04 -10.32
CA LEU A 45 2.44 -20.77 -9.54
C LEU A 45 1.83 -21.65 -8.45
N GLY A 46 0.67 -21.28 -7.90
CA GLY A 46 0.01 -22.03 -6.83
C GLY A 46 -0.21 -23.51 -7.17
N PRO A 47 -0.82 -23.85 -8.33
CA PRO A 47 -1.01 -25.24 -8.74
C PRO A 47 0.31 -25.99 -8.95
N GLN A 48 1.34 -25.32 -9.46
CA GLN A 48 2.65 -25.92 -9.70
C GLN A 48 3.32 -26.30 -8.37
N ILE A 49 3.28 -25.39 -7.39
CA ILE A 49 3.81 -25.61 -6.05
C ILE A 49 3.04 -26.74 -5.36
N ALA A 50 1.71 -26.75 -5.41
CA ALA A 50 0.89 -27.82 -4.86
C ALA A 50 1.23 -29.19 -5.47
N ASN A 51 1.45 -29.23 -6.79
CA ASN A 51 1.88 -30.44 -7.49
C ASN A 51 3.28 -30.91 -7.06
N LEU A 52 4.21 -29.99 -6.78
CA LEU A 52 5.54 -30.36 -6.27
C LEU A 52 5.43 -31.03 -4.90
N PHE A 53 4.65 -30.45 -3.98
CA PHE A 53 4.41 -31.05 -2.67
C PHE A 53 3.71 -32.41 -2.78
N THR A 54 2.69 -32.53 -3.64
CA THR A 54 1.98 -33.80 -3.87
C THR A 54 2.93 -34.89 -4.39
N ARG A 55 3.87 -34.54 -5.27
CA ARG A 55 4.88 -35.50 -5.78
C ARG A 55 5.85 -35.97 -4.71
N VAL A 56 6.28 -35.06 -3.83
CA VAL A 56 7.17 -35.41 -2.71
C VAL A 56 6.43 -36.31 -1.72
N ASP A 57 5.18 -36.00 -1.39
CA ASP A 57 4.34 -36.80 -0.50
C ASP A 57 4.12 -38.22 -1.06
N ALA A 58 3.87 -38.35 -2.36
CA ALA A 58 3.72 -39.64 -3.02
C ALA A 58 5.02 -40.46 -3.13
N ALA A 59 6.18 -39.85 -2.89
CA ALA A 59 7.49 -40.50 -2.98
C ALA A 59 8.02 -41.00 -1.63
N ILE A 60 7.33 -40.68 -0.53
CA ILE A 60 7.61 -41.15 0.83
C ILE A 60 6.68 -42.32 1.15
#